data_AF-R5ILS7-F1
#
_entry.id   AF-R5ILS7-F1
#
_cell.length_a   1.000
_cell.length_b   1.000
_cell.length_c   1.000
_cell.angle_alpha   90.00
_cell.angle_beta   90.00
_cell.angle_gamma   90.00
#
_symmetry.space_group_name_H-M   'P 1'
#
loop_
_entity.id
_entity.type
_entity.pdbx_description
1 polymer ?
#
loop_
_entity_poly.entity_id
_entity_poly.type
_entity_poly.pdbx_seq_one_letter_code
_entity_poly.pdbx_strand_id
1 'polypeptide(L)'
;MKLRRTKRMPATAKQKLRAKRLAQLKRFLREHTWGVMITVLIMIALILFVCVIAGAAPKEAPAPETTQDETPRYESGFICAITTQVPYYTEELSEAGTVARGMQITYSTDRSVERDGVQYYLTYFSTLDCGYVSEENLTQDPSAVIAEKVVYVRTPQNLRLDKNTLELGTLVEKGTELQVLSYEGTTDGVVDLYQVSYQGQTGYISGQYVSTVQEEANDVYDRFGVYAIHAGRGDKWGGGDAESLDYFPRTKASFADNKMPNPCYAIYLTCDPAILKDIDKYIEYAKTTKINAFVVNIMDGTSIGYDSPVYEEYSPTAYQYAQNSVADYQAVIQKIKDAGFYVIGRLTTFNDSFFCQDHPEYAIADGSGESLYVAASYWPSAFCRYVWEYKVALAIDAVQTMGFNEIQFDYVRFPDNTDQYEASGDIDFRNEYGETKAQAIQRFLMYATDILHEYGVYVGADVFGETSGNYVTAYGQYWPAISNVVDVISGMPYPDHFARNGTYRPWEHPYETLLDWAESAAKRQAETPTPAVDRTWIQAYNAIQPPYNEYGVQEIGDQIRALREEGLTSGFMAWNASCSLTKLEELRPLYEALE
;
A
#
# COMPACT_ATOMS: atom_id res chain seq x y z
N MET A 1 -13.01 30.07 34.38
CA MET A 1 -12.66 31.10 33.37
C MET A 1 -13.64 30.93 32.20
N LYS A 2 -14.37 31.98 31.78
CA LYS A 2 -15.47 31.90 30.80
C LYS A 2 -14.96 31.37 29.44
N LEU A 3 -15.48 30.22 29.00
CA LEU A 3 -15.23 29.63 27.69
C LEU A 3 -15.63 30.58 26.56
N ARG A 4 -14.65 30.96 25.73
CA ARG A 4 -14.87 31.63 24.45
C ARG A 4 -15.23 30.56 23.42
N ARG A 5 -16.52 30.45 23.07
CA ARG A 5 -16.95 29.73 21.86
C ARG A 5 -16.38 30.44 20.63
N THR A 6 -15.34 29.88 20.02
CA THR A 6 -14.88 30.25 18.68
C THR A 6 -15.85 29.64 17.66
N LYS A 7 -16.49 30.50 16.85
CA LYS A 7 -17.41 30.09 15.79
C LYS A 7 -16.62 29.32 14.72
N ARG A 8 -17.03 28.08 14.43
CA ARG A 8 -16.64 27.31 13.24
C ARG A 8 -16.75 28.19 11.98
N MET A 9 -15.74 28.17 11.12
CA MET A 9 -15.83 28.77 9.79
C MET A 9 -16.87 27.99 8.96
N PRO A 10 -17.85 28.66 8.34
CA PRO A 10 -18.87 27.99 7.52
C PRO A 10 -18.23 27.41 6.24
N ALA A 11 -18.74 26.26 5.78
CA ALA A 11 -18.24 25.53 4.61
C ALA A 11 -18.08 26.39 3.33
N THR A 12 -18.92 27.42 3.19
CA THR A 12 -18.88 28.39 2.10
C THR A 12 -17.62 29.27 2.09
N ALA A 13 -16.98 29.50 3.25
CA ALA A 13 -15.70 30.21 3.34
C ALA A 13 -14.51 29.33 2.92
N LYS A 14 -14.55 28.02 3.22
CA LYS A 14 -13.57 27.03 2.75
C LYS A 14 -13.62 26.88 1.22
N GLN A 15 -14.82 26.84 0.63
CA GLN A 15 -14.99 26.79 -0.83
C GLN A 15 -14.42 28.02 -1.55
N LYS A 16 -14.65 29.24 -1.02
CA LYS A 16 -14.11 30.48 -1.62
C LYS A 16 -12.58 30.55 -1.58
N LEU A 17 -11.96 30.03 -0.52
CA LEU A 17 -10.49 29.98 -0.41
C LEU A 17 -9.90 28.98 -1.41
N ARG A 18 -10.54 27.83 -1.59
CA ARG A 18 -10.13 26.79 -2.57
C ARG A 18 -10.27 27.29 -4.01
N ALA A 19 -11.36 27.98 -4.34
CA ALA A 19 -11.56 28.60 -5.66
C ALA A 19 -10.51 29.67 -5.99
N LYS A 20 -10.09 30.46 -5.00
CA LYS A 20 -9.05 31.50 -5.18
C LYS A 20 -7.67 30.90 -5.45
N ARG A 21 -7.33 29.78 -4.79
CA ARG A 21 -6.08 29.02 -5.05
C ARG A 21 -6.08 28.37 -6.43
N LEU A 22 -7.20 27.78 -6.85
CA LEU A 22 -7.36 27.19 -8.19
C LEU A 22 -7.22 28.22 -9.32
N ALA A 23 -7.71 29.46 -9.11
CA ALA A 23 -7.54 30.54 -10.06
C ALA A 23 -6.09 30.99 -10.20
N GLN A 24 -5.32 31.01 -9.10
CA GLN A 24 -3.88 31.32 -9.13
C GLN A 24 -3.08 30.22 -9.82
N LEU A 25 -3.41 28.95 -9.58
CA LEU A 25 -2.77 27.80 -10.23
C LEU A 25 -3.04 27.79 -11.75
N LYS A 26 -4.29 28.05 -12.18
CA LYS A 26 -4.63 28.16 -13.61
C LYS A 26 -3.90 29.31 -14.30
N ARG A 27 -3.66 30.42 -13.60
CA ARG A 27 -2.88 31.55 -14.13
C ARG A 27 -1.39 31.19 -14.28
N PHE A 28 -0.81 30.53 -13.29
CA PHE A 28 0.57 30.04 -13.35
C PHE A 28 0.78 29.06 -14.52
N LEU A 29 -0.12 28.09 -14.69
CA LEU A 29 -0.06 27.13 -15.81
C LEU A 29 -0.19 27.82 -17.17
N ARG A 30 -1.03 28.85 -17.28
CA ARG A 30 -1.20 29.62 -18.53
C ARG A 30 0.02 30.48 -18.86
N GLU A 31 0.72 31.02 -17.85
CA GLU A 31 1.93 31.84 -18.05
C GLU A 31 3.16 30.99 -18.42
N HIS A 32 3.22 29.71 -18.03
CA HIS A 32 4.37 28.82 -18.30
C HIS A 32 4.19 27.84 -19.50
N THR A 33 2.97 27.61 -19.97
CA THR A 33 2.71 26.73 -21.15
C THR A 33 3.07 27.38 -22.49
N TRP A 34 2.96 28.71 -22.60
CA TRP A 34 3.31 29.44 -23.82
C TRP A 34 4.80 29.38 -24.16
N GLY A 35 5.68 29.43 -23.15
CA GLY A 35 7.12 29.35 -23.35
C GLY A 35 7.57 27.99 -23.91
N VAL A 36 6.96 26.90 -23.42
CA VAL A 36 7.24 25.53 -23.86
C VAL A 36 6.74 25.28 -25.29
N MET A 37 5.59 25.84 -25.65
CA MET A 37 5.02 25.67 -27.00
C MET A 37 5.84 26.41 -28.07
N ILE A 38 6.40 27.58 -27.75
CA ILE A 38 7.27 28.34 -28.66
C ILE A 38 8.61 27.63 -28.89
N THR A 39 9.22 27.05 -27.86
CA THR A 39 10.49 26.29 -28.01
C THR A 39 10.31 25.04 -28.86
N VAL A 40 9.18 24.33 -28.73
CA VAL A 40 8.84 23.18 -29.57
C VAL A 40 8.67 23.59 -31.05
N LEU A 41 7.97 24.69 -31.32
CA LEU A 41 7.79 25.20 -32.69
C LEU A 41 9.11 25.64 -33.35
N ILE A 42 10.01 26.27 -32.59
CA ILE A 42 11.35 26.65 -33.09
C ILE A 42 12.17 25.40 -33.44
N MET A 43 12.08 24.35 -32.63
CA MET A 43 12.78 23.10 -32.86
C MET A 43 12.26 22.37 -34.11
N ILE A 44 10.93 22.34 -34.32
CA ILE A 44 10.32 21.79 -35.55
C ILE A 44 10.77 22.58 -36.78
N ALA A 45 10.80 23.92 -36.71
CA ALA A 45 11.25 24.75 -37.81
C ALA A 45 12.74 24.51 -38.16
N LEU A 46 13.60 24.29 -37.16
CA LEU A 46 15.01 23.93 -37.37
C LEU A 46 15.17 22.56 -38.03
N ILE A 47 14.38 21.57 -37.64
CA ILE A 47 14.39 20.23 -38.25
C ILE A 47 13.95 20.30 -39.71
N LEU A 48 12.86 21.02 -40.00
CA LEU A 48 12.39 21.22 -41.37
C LEU A 48 13.41 21.99 -42.22
N PHE A 49 14.10 22.97 -41.64
CA PHE A 49 15.16 23.72 -42.34
C PHE A 49 16.37 22.86 -42.67
N VAL A 50 16.77 21.95 -41.78
CA VAL A 50 17.84 20.97 -42.05
C VAL A 50 17.44 19.97 -43.13
N CYS A 51 16.18 19.50 -43.14
CA CYS A 51 15.66 18.63 -44.20
C CYS A 51 15.64 19.30 -45.58
N VAL A 52 15.42 20.63 -45.64
CA VAL A 52 15.41 21.40 -46.90
C VAL A 52 16.83 21.66 -47.43
N ILE A 53 17.85 21.73 -46.57
CA ILE A 53 19.25 21.96 -46.97
C ILE A 53 19.95 20.65 -47.40
N ALA A 54 19.48 19.48 -46.91
CA ALA A 54 20.10 18.18 -47.18
C ALA A 54 19.53 17.42 -48.39
N GLY A 55 18.50 17.93 -49.08
CA GLY A 55 17.83 17.24 -50.20
C GLY A 55 18.10 17.86 -51.56
N ALA A 56 18.82 17.13 -52.41
CA ALA A 56 19.20 17.51 -53.78
C ALA A 56 18.03 17.64 -54.78
N ALA A 57 18.35 18.35 -55.87
CA ALA A 57 17.58 18.78 -57.04
C ALA A 57 16.59 17.78 -57.71
N PRO A 58 15.65 18.28 -58.54
CA PRO A 58 14.36 17.63 -58.82
C PRO A 58 14.42 16.60 -59.95
N LYS A 59 13.62 15.53 -59.82
CA LYS A 59 13.24 14.65 -60.94
C LYS A 59 11.81 14.98 -61.38
N GLU A 60 11.62 14.95 -62.69
CA GLU A 60 10.41 15.31 -63.44
C GLU A 60 9.16 14.54 -63.00
N ALA A 61 8.02 15.24 -63.09
CA ALA A 61 6.69 14.76 -62.76
C ALA A 61 6.11 13.81 -63.82
N PRO A 62 5.38 12.75 -63.43
CA PRO A 62 4.30 12.22 -64.22
C PRO A 62 2.99 12.97 -63.93
N ALA A 63 2.11 12.95 -64.94
CA ALA A 63 0.86 13.69 -65.05
C ALA A 63 -0.15 13.45 -63.90
N PRO A 64 -1.06 14.40 -63.63
CA PRO A 64 -1.99 14.32 -62.51
C PRO A 64 -3.09 13.30 -62.81
N GLU A 65 -3.07 12.17 -62.12
CA GLU A 65 -4.31 11.45 -61.85
C GLU A 65 -5.05 12.24 -60.79
N THR A 66 -6.26 12.68 -61.12
CA THR A 66 -7.20 13.31 -60.21
C THR A 66 -7.71 12.25 -59.23
N THR A 67 -6.96 11.97 -58.17
CA THR A 67 -7.53 11.46 -56.92
C THR A 67 -7.99 12.69 -56.13
N GLN A 68 -9.26 12.71 -55.75
CA GLN A 68 -9.73 13.63 -54.73
C GLN A 68 -8.83 13.43 -53.50
N ASP A 69 -8.13 14.48 -53.11
CA ASP A 69 -7.41 14.55 -51.83
C ASP A 69 -8.49 14.62 -50.73
N GLU A 70 -9.15 13.49 -50.46
CA GLU A 70 -9.95 13.36 -49.25
C GLU A 70 -8.96 13.33 -48.09
N THR A 71 -8.88 14.45 -47.39
CA THR A 71 -8.11 14.52 -46.15
C THR A 71 -8.61 13.41 -45.23
N PRO A 72 -7.74 12.49 -44.76
CA PRO A 72 -8.18 11.33 -44.00
C PRO A 72 -8.99 11.77 -42.78
N ARG A 73 -10.15 11.15 -42.61
CA ARG A 73 -11.12 11.55 -41.59
C ARG A 73 -10.87 10.77 -40.31
N TYR A 74 -10.37 11.45 -39.30
CA TYR A 74 -10.11 10.88 -38.00
C TYR A 74 -11.18 11.28 -36.99
N GLU A 75 -11.54 10.34 -36.13
CA GLU A 75 -12.39 10.58 -34.97
C GLU A 75 -11.65 10.23 -33.68
N SER A 76 -11.93 11.00 -32.63
CA SER A 76 -11.48 10.67 -31.28
C SER A 76 -12.56 9.83 -30.58
N GLY A 77 -12.13 8.83 -29.83
CA GLY A 77 -13.03 7.98 -29.06
C GLY A 77 -12.28 7.28 -27.92
N PHE A 78 -12.89 6.21 -27.43
CA PHE A 78 -12.38 5.37 -26.37
C PHE A 78 -12.57 3.90 -26.75
N ILE A 79 -11.68 3.05 -26.22
CA ILE A 79 -11.88 1.60 -26.24
C ILE A 79 -12.98 1.23 -25.23
N CYS A 80 -14.04 0.55 -25.68
CA CYS A 80 -15.10 0.02 -24.81
C CYS A 80 -15.18 -1.50 -24.86
N ALA A 81 -15.42 -2.12 -23.70
CA ALA A 81 -15.60 -3.57 -23.58
C ALA A 81 -16.16 -3.97 -22.21
N ILE A 82 -16.63 -5.21 -22.11
CA ILE A 82 -16.90 -5.88 -20.82
C ILE A 82 -15.63 -6.51 -20.21
N THR A 83 -14.57 -6.64 -21.02
CA THR A 83 -13.24 -7.12 -20.61
C THR A 83 -12.32 -5.93 -20.34
N THR A 84 -11.25 -6.15 -19.57
CA THR A 84 -10.26 -5.09 -19.28
C THR A 84 -9.40 -4.76 -20.50
N GLN A 85 -9.28 -5.68 -21.46
CA GLN A 85 -8.52 -5.48 -22.68
C GLN A 85 -9.29 -5.97 -23.91
N VAL A 86 -9.00 -5.38 -25.05
CA VAL A 86 -9.57 -5.72 -26.37
C VAL A 86 -8.42 -6.07 -27.32
N PRO A 87 -8.53 -7.14 -28.12
CA PRO A 87 -7.54 -7.43 -29.15
C PRO A 87 -7.56 -6.37 -30.27
N TYR A 88 -6.39 -6.02 -30.76
CA TYR A 88 -6.23 -5.30 -32.02
C TYR A 88 -5.45 -6.15 -33.02
N TYR A 89 -5.67 -5.86 -34.29
CA TYR A 89 -5.24 -6.72 -35.38
C TYR A 89 -4.33 -5.99 -36.37
N THR A 90 -3.59 -6.77 -37.13
CA THR A 90 -2.95 -6.35 -38.40
C THR A 90 -4.01 -6.06 -39.47
N GLU A 91 -3.60 -5.49 -40.60
CA GLU A 91 -4.49 -5.28 -41.75
C GLU A 91 -5.06 -6.61 -42.30
N GLU A 92 -4.29 -7.70 -42.20
CA GLU A 92 -4.72 -9.06 -42.53
C GLU A 92 -5.59 -9.72 -41.45
N LEU A 93 -6.00 -8.97 -40.43
CA LEU A 93 -6.81 -9.42 -39.30
C LEU A 93 -6.21 -10.59 -38.49
N SER A 94 -4.89 -10.67 -38.47
CA SER A 94 -4.14 -11.48 -37.50
C SER A 94 -3.93 -10.69 -36.22
N GLU A 95 -4.17 -11.29 -35.06
CA GLU A 95 -4.05 -10.64 -33.75
C GLU A 95 -2.62 -10.13 -33.56
N ALA A 96 -2.50 -8.83 -33.32
CA ALA A 96 -1.21 -8.13 -33.17
C ALA A 96 -0.89 -7.84 -31.69
N GLY A 97 -1.92 -7.70 -30.86
CA GLY A 97 -1.80 -7.47 -29.43
C GLY A 97 -3.13 -7.07 -28.82
N THR A 98 -3.07 -6.50 -27.63
CA THR A 98 -4.25 -6.01 -26.90
C THR A 98 -4.09 -4.55 -26.49
N VAL A 99 -5.23 -3.85 -26.39
CA VAL A 99 -5.32 -2.48 -25.89
C VAL A 99 -6.25 -2.43 -24.69
N ALA A 100 -5.88 -1.64 -23.68
CA ALA A 100 -6.68 -1.47 -22.49
C ALA A 100 -8.02 -0.77 -22.79
N ARG A 101 -9.10 -1.28 -22.21
CA ARG A 101 -10.38 -0.58 -22.14
C ARG A 101 -10.21 0.79 -21.48
N GLY A 102 -10.98 1.77 -21.93
CA GLY A 102 -10.92 3.14 -21.41
C GLY A 102 -9.77 3.98 -21.99
N MET A 103 -8.85 3.38 -22.75
CA MET A 103 -7.83 4.13 -23.45
C MET A 103 -8.48 5.11 -24.43
N GLN A 104 -8.09 6.38 -24.33
CA GLN A 104 -8.45 7.40 -25.32
C GLN A 104 -7.65 7.13 -26.60
N ILE A 105 -8.37 7.07 -27.72
CA ILE A 105 -7.81 6.67 -29.01
C ILE A 105 -8.24 7.64 -30.11
N THR A 106 -7.52 7.60 -31.23
CA THR A 106 -7.93 8.23 -32.48
C THR A 106 -8.03 7.13 -33.54
N TYR A 107 -9.09 7.10 -34.35
CA TYR A 107 -9.26 6.09 -35.39
C TYR A 107 -9.66 6.71 -36.73
N SER A 108 -9.23 6.07 -37.81
CA SER A 108 -9.54 6.45 -39.20
C SER A 108 -10.93 5.94 -39.55
N THR A 109 -11.83 6.82 -39.99
CA THR A 109 -13.19 6.47 -40.44
C THR A 109 -13.24 5.99 -41.90
N ASP A 110 -12.13 6.14 -42.62
CA ASP A 110 -11.93 5.84 -44.03
C ASP A 110 -10.96 4.67 -44.28
N ARG A 111 -10.22 4.23 -43.25
CA ARG A 111 -9.37 3.03 -43.29
C ARG A 111 -9.94 1.96 -42.38
N SER A 112 -10.70 1.05 -42.96
CA SER A 112 -11.22 -0.13 -42.29
C SER A 112 -10.99 -1.41 -43.09
N VAL A 113 -11.06 -2.54 -42.40
CA VAL A 113 -11.15 -3.88 -42.99
C VAL A 113 -12.38 -4.57 -42.41
N GLU A 114 -13.08 -5.35 -43.23
CA GLU A 114 -14.31 -6.05 -42.81
C GLU A 114 -14.04 -7.55 -42.71
N ARG A 115 -14.53 -8.17 -41.63
CA ARG A 115 -14.62 -9.64 -41.52
C ARG A 115 -15.92 -10.02 -40.84
N ASP A 116 -16.62 -10.96 -41.45
CA ASP A 116 -17.88 -11.52 -40.93
C ASP A 116 -18.94 -10.46 -40.58
N GLY A 117 -18.97 -9.34 -41.32
CA GLY A 117 -19.93 -8.25 -41.13
C GLY A 117 -19.57 -7.25 -40.03
N VAL A 118 -18.38 -7.36 -39.43
CA VAL A 118 -17.85 -6.42 -38.45
C VAL A 118 -16.77 -5.57 -39.10
N GLN A 119 -16.88 -4.24 -38.99
CA GLN A 119 -15.82 -3.33 -39.42
C GLN A 119 -14.73 -3.22 -38.36
N TYR A 120 -13.49 -3.19 -38.82
CA TYR A 120 -12.34 -2.91 -37.98
C TYR A 120 -11.67 -1.64 -38.49
N TYR A 121 -11.52 -0.63 -37.64
CA TYR A 121 -10.94 0.66 -38.01
C TYR A 121 -9.48 0.76 -37.58
N LEU A 122 -8.63 1.34 -38.44
CA LEU A 122 -7.25 1.65 -38.09
C LEU A 122 -7.25 2.65 -36.93
N THR A 123 -6.75 2.20 -35.78
CA THR A 123 -6.80 2.89 -34.50
C THR A 123 -5.40 3.15 -33.97
N TYR A 124 -5.17 4.33 -33.42
CA TYR A 124 -3.92 4.81 -32.88
C TYR A 124 -4.04 4.94 -31.35
N PHE A 125 -3.13 4.28 -30.62
CA PHE A 125 -3.17 4.14 -29.15
C PHE A 125 -2.21 5.12 -28.47
N SER A 126 -0.94 5.05 -28.87
CA SER A 126 0.17 5.90 -28.42
C SER A 126 0.81 6.54 -29.67
N THR A 127 1.77 7.45 -29.51
CA THR A 127 2.40 8.11 -30.67
C THR A 127 3.14 7.17 -31.63
N LEU A 128 3.28 5.87 -31.31
CA LEU A 128 3.97 4.87 -32.15
C LEU A 128 3.20 3.56 -32.38
N ASP A 129 2.11 3.28 -31.65
CA ASP A 129 1.37 2.02 -31.78
C ASP A 129 0.01 2.23 -32.45
N CYS A 130 -0.28 1.42 -33.48
CA CYS A 130 -1.57 1.38 -34.15
C CYS A 130 -1.95 -0.05 -34.57
N GLY A 131 -3.24 -0.30 -34.69
CA GLY A 131 -3.79 -1.55 -35.19
C GLY A 131 -5.27 -1.42 -35.53
N TYR A 132 -5.84 -2.44 -36.14
CA TYR A 132 -7.26 -2.49 -36.50
C TYR A 132 -8.08 -2.97 -35.31
N VAL A 133 -9.06 -2.17 -34.87
CA VAL A 133 -9.93 -2.47 -33.72
C VAL A 133 -11.37 -2.59 -34.20
N SER A 134 -12.10 -3.58 -33.70
CA SER A 134 -13.53 -3.79 -34.00
C SER A 134 -14.33 -2.55 -33.66
N GLU A 135 -15.25 -2.16 -34.54
CA GLU A 135 -16.19 -1.07 -34.31
C GLU A 135 -17.06 -1.27 -33.05
N GLU A 136 -17.28 -2.53 -32.66
CA GLU A 136 -18.00 -2.90 -31.43
C GLU A 136 -17.22 -2.53 -30.16
N ASN A 137 -15.92 -2.25 -30.29
CA ASN A 137 -15.04 -1.84 -29.21
C ASN A 137 -14.66 -0.36 -29.26
N LEU A 138 -15.32 0.44 -30.09
CA LEU A 138 -15.10 1.87 -30.21
C LEU A 138 -16.34 2.64 -29.76
N THR A 139 -16.14 3.64 -28.90
CA THR A 139 -17.21 4.57 -28.51
C THR A 139 -16.71 6.00 -28.43
N GLN A 140 -17.56 6.95 -28.82
CA GLN A 140 -17.34 8.38 -28.57
C GLN A 140 -17.96 8.83 -27.24
N ASP A 141 -18.82 8.00 -26.64
CA ASP A 141 -19.49 8.28 -25.37
C ASP A 141 -18.66 7.72 -24.20
N PRO A 142 -18.07 8.58 -23.35
CA PRO A 142 -17.34 8.12 -22.17
C PRO A 142 -18.18 7.25 -21.24
N SER A 143 -19.51 7.44 -21.20
CA SER A 143 -20.38 6.62 -20.35
C SER A 143 -20.59 5.19 -20.86
N ALA A 144 -20.23 4.92 -22.11
CA ALA A 144 -20.31 3.61 -22.74
C ALA A 144 -18.99 2.82 -22.71
N VAL A 145 -17.91 3.37 -22.13
CA VAL A 145 -16.62 2.68 -21.97
C VAL A 145 -16.77 1.37 -21.19
N ILE A 146 -17.57 1.42 -20.13
CA ILE A 146 -17.86 0.29 -19.23
C ILE A 146 -19.24 -0.27 -19.61
N ALA A 147 -19.23 -1.42 -20.28
CA ALA A 147 -20.43 -2.02 -20.83
C ALA A 147 -21.16 -2.92 -19.81
N GLU A 148 -20.43 -3.50 -18.86
CA GLU A 148 -20.99 -4.37 -17.84
C GLU A 148 -21.99 -3.64 -16.94
N LYS A 149 -23.10 -4.33 -16.66
CA LYS A 149 -24.14 -3.87 -15.71
C LYS A 149 -24.08 -4.62 -14.39
N VAL A 150 -23.27 -5.67 -14.34
CA VAL A 150 -23.11 -6.57 -13.22
C VAL A 150 -21.64 -6.91 -13.09
N VAL A 151 -21.16 -6.95 -11.85
CA VAL A 151 -19.86 -7.51 -11.48
C VAL A 151 -20.04 -8.47 -10.31
N TYR A 152 -19.12 -9.42 -10.15
CA TYR A 152 -19.13 -10.43 -9.11
C TYR A 152 -17.92 -10.27 -8.22
N VAL A 153 -18.13 -10.29 -6.90
CA VAL A 153 -17.04 -10.16 -5.92
C VAL A 153 -16.11 -11.36 -6.01
N ARG A 154 -14.83 -11.12 -6.30
CA ARG A 154 -13.78 -12.15 -6.28
C ARG A 154 -13.11 -12.25 -4.93
N THR A 155 -12.81 -11.09 -4.34
CA THR A 155 -12.18 -10.97 -3.03
C THR A 155 -13.14 -10.22 -2.11
N PRO A 156 -13.56 -10.80 -0.97
CA PRO A 156 -14.49 -10.13 -0.06
C PRO A 156 -13.98 -8.77 0.40
N GLN A 157 -14.86 -7.77 0.42
CA GLN A 157 -14.53 -6.39 0.79
C GLN A 157 -15.73 -5.71 1.45
N ASN A 158 -15.47 -4.79 2.38
CA ASN A 158 -16.48 -3.81 2.79
C ASN A 158 -16.64 -2.77 1.68
N LEU A 159 -17.89 -2.46 1.30
CA LEU A 159 -18.15 -1.36 0.36
C LEU A 159 -17.81 -0.02 1.02
N ARG A 160 -17.11 0.87 0.33
CA ARG A 160 -16.95 2.26 0.81
C ARG A 160 -18.29 2.99 0.66
N LEU A 161 -18.72 3.78 1.65
CA LEU A 161 -20.01 4.48 1.57
C LEU A 161 -20.02 5.60 0.52
N ASP A 162 -18.86 6.23 0.30
CA ASP A 162 -18.61 7.25 -0.72
C ASP A 162 -17.22 7.02 -1.34
N LYS A 163 -16.99 7.51 -2.55
CA LYS A 163 -15.68 7.39 -3.22
C LYS A 163 -14.55 8.11 -2.50
N ASN A 164 -14.84 9.12 -1.68
CA ASN A 164 -13.82 9.89 -0.95
C ASN A 164 -13.85 9.67 0.57
N THR A 165 -14.64 8.73 1.07
CA THR A 165 -14.72 8.46 2.51
C THR A 165 -13.86 7.25 2.89
N LEU A 166 -13.44 7.26 4.15
CA LEU A 166 -12.83 6.12 4.81
C LEU A 166 -13.90 5.16 5.34
N GLU A 167 -15.13 5.65 5.55
CA GLU A 167 -16.23 4.90 6.13
C GLU A 167 -16.58 3.63 5.34
N LEU A 168 -16.61 2.52 6.07
CA LEU A 168 -16.92 1.20 5.53
C LEU A 168 -18.37 0.82 5.81
N GLY A 169 -19.05 0.39 4.75
CA GLY A 169 -20.39 -0.17 4.79
C GLY A 169 -20.37 -1.70 4.80
N THR A 170 -21.41 -2.28 4.21
CA THR A 170 -21.64 -3.73 4.19
C THR A 170 -20.46 -4.50 3.59
N LEU A 171 -20.07 -5.58 4.27
CA LEU A 171 -19.18 -6.61 3.74
C LEU A 171 -19.91 -7.41 2.64
N VAL A 172 -19.33 -7.45 1.45
CA VAL A 172 -19.79 -8.29 0.35
C VAL A 172 -18.85 -9.48 0.20
N GLU A 173 -19.42 -10.68 0.18
CA GLU A 173 -18.67 -11.95 0.17
C GLU A 173 -18.35 -12.41 -1.25
N LYS A 174 -17.39 -13.33 -1.38
CA LYS A 174 -17.01 -13.94 -2.66
C LYS A 174 -18.23 -14.52 -3.39
N GLY A 175 -18.30 -14.31 -4.70
CA GLY A 175 -19.41 -14.73 -5.56
C GLY A 175 -20.64 -13.80 -5.50
N THR A 176 -20.65 -12.79 -4.63
CA THR A 176 -21.75 -11.82 -4.54
C THR A 176 -21.91 -11.07 -5.85
N GLU A 177 -23.12 -11.09 -6.41
CA GLU A 177 -23.49 -10.27 -7.55
C GLU A 177 -23.77 -8.82 -7.13
N LEU A 178 -23.16 -7.87 -7.82
CA LEU A 178 -23.29 -6.43 -7.60
C LEU A 178 -23.80 -5.75 -8.87
N GLN A 179 -24.83 -4.91 -8.72
CA GLN A 179 -25.38 -4.14 -9.83
C GLN A 179 -24.56 -2.87 -10.03
N VAL A 180 -23.97 -2.67 -11.21
CA VAL A 180 -23.15 -1.50 -11.54
C VAL A 180 -24.06 -0.31 -11.85
N LEU A 181 -23.87 0.78 -11.10
CA LEU A 181 -24.61 2.04 -11.27
C LEU A 181 -23.78 3.07 -12.04
N SER A 182 -22.50 3.18 -11.69
CA SER A 182 -21.54 4.08 -12.33
C SER A 182 -20.12 3.62 -12.02
N TYR A 183 -19.11 4.33 -12.51
CA TYR A 183 -17.71 4.03 -12.26
C TYR A 183 -16.88 5.32 -12.21
N GLU A 184 -15.72 5.25 -11.57
CA GLU A 184 -14.74 6.32 -11.49
C GLU A 184 -13.44 5.82 -12.13
N GLY A 185 -13.11 6.37 -13.30
CA GLY A 185 -11.82 6.13 -13.96
C GLY A 185 -11.54 4.68 -14.35
N THR A 186 -10.40 4.49 -15.00
CA THR A 186 -9.83 3.18 -15.27
C THR A 186 -8.31 3.28 -15.28
N THR A 187 -7.64 2.30 -14.69
CA THR A 187 -6.20 2.09 -14.78
C THR A 187 -5.94 0.74 -15.43
N ASP A 188 -5.23 0.74 -16.57
CA ASP A 188 -4.94 -0.46 -17.37
C ASP A 188 -6.19 -1.32 -17.69
N GLY A 189 -7.33 -0.65 -17.91
CA GLY A 189 -8.62 -1.26 -18.24
C GLY A 189 -9.41 -1.79 -17.05
N VAL A 190 -8.81 -1.84 -15.86
CA VAL A 190 -9.50 -2.10 -14.59
C VAL A 190 -10.16 -0.81 -14.13
N VAL A 191 -11.42 -0.89 -13.71
CA VAL A 191 -12.12 0.26 -13.12
C VAL A 191 -11.53 0.57 -11.74
N ASP A 192 -11.19 1.84 -11.48
CA ASP A 192 -10.57 2.20 -10.21
C ASP A 192 -11.57 2.03 -9.06
N LEU A 193 -12.80 2.53 -9.24
CA LEU A 193 -13.95 2.30 -8.34
C LEU A 193 -15.26 2.15 -9.13
N TYR A 194 -15.98 1.04 -8.91
CA TYR A 194 -17.38 0.92 -9.29
C TYR A 194 -18.26 1.53 -8.20
N GLN A 195 -19.28 2.29 -8.59
CA GLN A 195 -20.45 2.49 -7.74
C GLN A 195 -21.43 1.35 -7.99
N VAL A 196 -21.78 0.63 -6.93
CA VAL A 196 -22.61 -0.57 -7.00
C VAL A 196 -23.85 -0.46 -6.12
N SER A 197 -24.87 -1.25 -6.43
CA SER A 197 -26.03 -1.52 -5.58
C SER A 197 -26.05 -2.98 -5.15
N TYR A 198 -26.25 -3.21 -3.86
CA TYR A 198 -26.42 -4.52 -3.24
C TYR A 198 -27.49 -4.46 -2.15
N GLN A 199 -28.50 -5.32 -2.25
CA GLN A 199 -29.62 -5.37 -1.29
C GLN A 199 -30.28 -4.02 -0.99
N GLY A 200 -30.36 -3.13 -1.99
CA GLY A 200 -30.96 -1.80 -1.85
C GLY A 200 -30.05 -0.75 -1.21
N GLN A 201 -28.81 -1.10 -0.86
CA GLN A 201 -27.77 -0.19 -0.42
C GLN A 201 -26.80 0.10 -1.57
N THR A 202 -26.26 1.32 -1.61
CA THR A 202 -25.25 1.72 -2.60
C THR A 202 -23.91 1.90 -1.92
N GLY A 203 -22.83 1.55 -2.62
CA GLY A 203 -21.47 1.78 -2.14
C GLY A 203 -20.46 1.68 -3.28
N TYR A 204 -19.18 1.77 -2.93
CA TYR A 204 -18.07 1.73 -3.88
C TYR A 204 -17.15 0.55 -3.61
N ILE A 205 -16.69 -0.10 -4.67
CA ILE A 205 -15.73 -1.20 -4.63
C ILE A 205 -14.73 -1.07 -5.77
N SER A 206 -13.46 -1.34 -5.52
CA SER A 206 -12.45 -1.30 -6.58
C SER A 206 -12.63 -2.44 -7.57
N GLY A 207 -12.41 -2.14 -8.86
CA GLY A 207 -12.45 -3.14 -9.91
C GLY A 207 -11.43 -4.27 -9.70
N GLN A 208 -10.36 -4.01 -8.93
CA GLN A 208 -9.40 -5.04 -8.57
C GLN A 208 -9.96 -6.14 -7.68
N TYR A 209 -11.17 -6.01 -7.12
CA TYR A 209 -11.78 -7.02 -6.24
C TYR A 209 -12.96 -7.77 -6.84
N VAL A 210 -13.29 -7.47 -8.10
CA VAL A 210 -14.44 -8.06 -8.79
C VAL A 210 -14.02 -8.69 -10.12
N SER A 211 -14.85 -9.57 -10.67
CA SER A 211 -14.79 -10.00 -12.07
C SER A 211 -16.12 -9.69 -12.77
N THR A 212 -16.09 -9.50 -14.07
CA THR A 212 -17.30 -9.42 -14.90
C THR A 212 -17.88 -10.81 -15.21
N VAL A 213 -17.16 -11.88 -14.84
CA VAL A 213 -17.56 -13.28 -15.02
C VAL A 213 -17.74 -13.96 -13.65
N GLN A 214 -18.91 -14.55 -13.43
CA GLN A 214 -19.23 -15.18 -12.15
C GLN A 214 -18.35 -16.40 -11.83
N GLU A 215 -18.03 -17.21 -12.83
CA GLU A 215 -17.16 -18.39 -12.65
C GLU A 215 -15.77 -17.95 -12.17
N GLU A 216 -15.14 -16.98 -12.86
CA GLU A 216 -13.85 -16.42 -12.48
C GLU A 216 -13.85 -15.76 -11.09
N ALA A 217 -14.96 -15.13 -10.69
CA ALA A 217 -15.10 -14.56 -9.36
C ALA A 217 -15.14 -15.65 -8.26
N ASN A 218 -15.65 -16.84 -8.57
CA ASN A 218 -15.71 -17.96 -7.63
C ASN A 218 -14.43 -18.80 -7.62
N ASP A 219 -13.65 -18.76 -8.69
CA ASP A 219 -12.37 -19.45 -8.80
C ASP A 219 -11.38 -19.03 -7.71
N VAL A 220 -10.61 -19.99 -7.22
CA VAL A 220 -9.48 -19.75 -6.33
C VAL A 220 -8.22 -19.55 -7.15
N TYR A 221 -7.38 -18.59 -6.74
CA TYR A 221 -6.09 -18.41 -7.40
C TYR A 221 -5.15 -19.56 -7.02
N ASP A 222 -5.06 -20.57 -7.90
CA ASP A 222 -4.21 -21.76 -7.69
C ASP A 222 -3.12 -21.90 -8.77
N ARG A 223 -2.69 -20.78 -9.37
CA ARG A 223 -1.58 -20.82 -10.31
C ARG A 223 -0.32 -21.28 -9.56
N PHE A 224 0.37 -22.27 -10.13
CA PHE A 224 1.54 -22.91 -9.51
C PHE A 224 1.26 -23.63 -8.18
N GLY A 225 -0.01 -23.98 -7.88
CA GLY A 225 -0.38 -24.69 -6.66
C GLY A 225 -0.39 -23.83 -5.40
N VAL A 226 -0.37 -22.50 -5.53
CA VAL A 226 -0.34 -21.55 -4.39
C VAL A 226 -1.48 -21.82 -3.41
N TYR A 227 -2.71 -21.95 -3.92
CA TYR A 227 -3.86 -22.25 -3.07
C TYR A 227 -3.71 -23.62 -2.43
N ALA A 228 -3.35 -24.65 -3.19
CA ALA A 228 -3.18 -26.00 -2.67
C ALA A 228 -2.12 -26.09 -1.55
N ILE A 229 -1.01 -25.34 -1.66
CA ILE A 229 0.05 -25.24 -0.65
C ILE A 229 -0.48 -24.67 0.66
N HIS A 230 -1.37 -23.68 0.58
CA HIS A 230 -1.89 -22.97 1.74
C HIS A 230 -3.10 -23.66 2.36
N ALA A 231 -4.03 -24.16 1.55
CA ALA A 231 -5.21 -24.90 2.00
C ALA A 231 -4.84 -26.14 2.83
N GLY A 232 -3.73 -26.81 2.51
CA GLY A 232 -3.25 -27.96 3.29
C GLY A 232 -2.78 -27.65 4.72
N ARG A 233 -2.72 -26.37 5.14
CA ARG A 233 -2.22 -25.96 6.47
C ARG A 233 -3.32 -25.94 7.53
N GLY A 234 -4.57 -25.69 7.13
CA GLY A 234 -5.73 -25.62 8.01
C GLY A 234 -5.63 -24.57 9.13
N ASP A 235 -6.57 -24.62 10.06
CA ASP A 235 -6.61 -23.77 11.26
C ASP A 235 -6.14 -24.53 12.51
N LYS A 236 -4.83 -24.69 12.65
CA LYS A 236 -4.25 -25.45 13.78
C LYS A 236 -4.33 -24.71 15.13
N TRP A 237 -4.34 -23.38 15.09
CA TRP A 237 -4.11 -22.54 16.28
C TRP A 237 -5.22 -21.52 16.55
N GLY A 238 -6.36 -21.58 15.86
CA GLY A 238 -7.47 -20.65 16.04
C GLY A 238 -7.22 -19.27 15.44
N GLY A 239 -6.22 -19.15 14.56
CA GLY A 239 -5.92 -17.92 13.82
C GLY A 239 -6.77 -17.75 12.57
N GLY A 240 -7.39 -18.83 12.09
CA GLY A 240 -8.09 -18.92 10.82
C GLY A 240 -7.46 -19.91 9.87
N ASP A 241 -8.24 -20.37 8.90
CA ASP A 241 -7.78 -21.28 7.86
C ASP A 241 -7.06 -20.51 6.75
N ALA A 242 -5.85 -20.93 6.40
CA ALA A 242 -5.10 -20.39 5.28
C ALA A 242 -5.82 -20.63 3.93
N GLU A 243 -6.72 -21.61 3.82
CA GLU A 243 -7.59 -21.81 2.66
C GLU A 243 -8.49 -20.59 2.40
N SER A 244 -8.93 -19.91 3.46
CA SER A 244 -9.92 -18.83 3.41
C SER A 244 -9.35 -17.45 3.06
N LEU A 245 -8.04 -17.37 2.82
CA LEU A 245 -7.30 -16.12 2.58
C LEU A 245 -7.12 -15.86 1.07
N ASP A 246 -6.93 -14.59 0.72
CA ASP A 246 -6.78 -14.15 -0.66
C ASP A 246 -5.31 -14.17 -1.10
N TYR A 247 -5.01 -14.90 -2.17
CA TYR A 247 -3.67 -14.95 -2.78
C TYR A 247 -3.67 -14.40 -4.19
N PHE A 248 -4.72 -13.70 -4.60
CA PHE A 248 -4.78 -13.15 -5.95
C PHE A 248 -3.61 -12.15 -6.14
N PRO A 249 -2.85 -12.24 -7.25
CA PRO A 249 -1.70 -11.38 -7.49
C PRO A 249 -2.05 -9.89 -7.48
N ARG A 250 -1.15 -9.07 -6.94
CA ARG A 250 -1.30 -7.61 -6.84
C ARG A 250 -0.10 -6.90 -7.42
N THR A 251 -0.37 -5.80 -8.13
CA THR A 251 0.70 -4.91 -8.59
C THR A 251 1.24 -4.14 -7.39
N LYS A 252 2.53 -4.32 -7.07
CA LYS A 252 3.19 -3.54 -6.02
C LYS A 252 3.38 -2.09 -6.48
N ALA A 253 3.23 -1.15 -5.56
CA ALA A 253 3.32 0.25 -5.90
C ALA A 253 4.74 0.66 -6.33
N SER A 254 4.82 1.65 -7.20
CA SER A 254 6.07 2.31 -7.59
C SER A 254 5.79 3.78 -7.83
N PHE A 255 6.26 4.63 -6.93
CA PHE A 255 5.97 6.06 -6.97
C PHE A 255 7.17 6.83 -7.53
N ALA A 256 6.95 7.62 -8.59
CA ALA A 256 8.01 8.40 -9.22
C ALA A 256 8.63 9.43 -8.26
N ASP A 257 7.80 10.06 -7.42
CA ASP A 257 8.15 11.14 -6.50
C ASP A 257 8.44 10.65 -5.07
N ASN A 258 8.32 9.35 -4.81
CA ASN A 258 8.62 8.73 -3.52
C ASN A 258 9.33 7.40 -3.76
N LYS A 259 10.67 7.42 -3.78
CA LYS A 259 11.48 6.24 -4.06
C LYS A 259 11.89 5.55 -2.78
N MET A 260 11.49 4.28 -2.63
CA MET A 260 11.98 3.42 -1.56
C MET A 260 13.47 3.10 -1.77
N PRO A 261 14.34 3.28 -0.77
CA PRO A 261 15.72 2.82 -0.84
C PRO A 261 15.77 1.29 -1.01
N ASN A 262 16.69 0.81 -1.83
CA ASN A 262 16.97 -0.62 -1.96
C ASN A 262 18.49 -0.83 -2.15
N PRO A 263 19.20 -1.37 -1.15
CA PRO A 263 18.71 -1.80 0.16
C PRO A 263 18.30 -0.62 1.06
N CYS A 264 17.37 -0.86 2.01
CA CYS A 264 16.96 0.10 3.02
C CYS A 264 17.54 -0.26 4.39
N TYR A 265 18.47 0.56 4.89
CA TYR A 265 19.10 0.40 6.19
C TYR A 265 18.58 1.48 7.15
N ALA A 266 17.74 1.08 8.09
CA ALA A 266 17.07 2.02 8.99
C ALA A 266 17.49 1.88 10.45
N ILE A 267 17.46 3.00 11.17
CA ILE A 267 17.50 3.04 12.64
C ILE A 267 16.16 3.49 13.20
N TYR A 268 15.80 2.93 14.35
CA TYR A 268 14.56 3.24 15.06
C TYR A 268 14.71 4.40 16.04
N LEU A 269 13.70 5.26 16.09
CA LEU A 269 13.53 6.34 17.07
C LEU A 269 12.13 6.30 17.67
N THR A 270 12.06 6.41 19.00
CA THR A 270 10.79 6.70 19.68
C THR A 270 10.34 8.13 19.40
N CYS A 271 9.10 8.45 19.74
CA CYS A 271 8.59 9.81 19.70
C CYS A 271 8.87 10.63 20.98
N ASP A 272 9.69 10.11 21.90
CA ASP A 272 10.04 10.81 23.14
C ASP A 272 10.75 12.14 22.81
N PRO A 273 10.28 13.29 23.34
CA PRO A 273 10.90 14.59 23.13
C PRO A 273 12.40 14.62 23.47
N ALA A 274 12.83 13.81 24.44
CA ALA A 274 14.24 13.68 24.81
C ALA A 274 15.09 12.97 23.75
N ILE A 275 14.50 12.11 22.92
CA ILE A 275 15.17 11.51 21.76
C ILE A 275 15.13 12.48 20.58
N LEU A 276 13.96 13.04 20.29
CA LEU A 276 13.77 13.91 19.13
C LEU A 276 14.54 15.24 19.21
N LYS A 277 14.78 15.78 20.42
CA LYS A 277 15.65 16.97 20.59
C LYS A 277 17.07 16.76 20.08
N ASP A 278 17.55 15.52 20.06
CA ASP A 278 18.89 15.13 19.66
C ASP A 278 18.95 14.67 18.20
N ILE A 279 17.90 14.91 17.40
CA ILE A 279 17.80 14.44 16.00
C ILE A 279 19.01 14.81 15.15
N ASP A 280 19.59 15.99 15.35
CA ASP A 280 20.76 16.45 14.59
C ASP A 280 21.96 15.50 14.78
N LYS A 281 22.13 14.92 15.99
CA LYS A 281 23.20 13.94 16.28
C LYS A 281 22.96 12.61 15.56
N TYR A 282 21.72 12.13 15.52
CA TYR A 282 21.40 10.92 14.79
C TYR A 282 21.59 11.10 13.28
N ILE A 283 21.23 12.28 12.75
CA ILE A 283 21.47 12.65 11.34
C ILE A 283 22.97 12.71 11.05
N GLU A 284 23.77 13.35 11.92
CA GLU A 284 25.24 13.39 11.80
C GLU A 284 25.84 11.99 11.80
N TYR A 285 25.41 11.13 12.72
CA TYR A 285 25.79 9.72 12.75
C TYR A 285 25.43 9.01 11.43
N ALA A 286 24.17 9.06 11.01
CA ALA A 286 23.70 8.38 9.81
C ALA A 286 24.49 8.80 8.56
N LYS A 287 24.79 10.10 8.40
CA LYS A 287 25.58 10.66 7.28
C LYS A 287 27.01 10.11 7.19
N THR A 288 27.54 9.62 8.30
CA THR A 288 28.88 9.02 8.35
C THR A 288 28.88 7.51 8.13
N THR A 289 27.72 6.93 7.82
CA THR A 289 27.53 5.48 7.62
C THR A 289 26.74 5.21 6.34
N LYS A 290 26.32 3.95 6.11
CA LYS A 290 25.42 3.57 5.00
C LYS A 290 23.94 3.58 5.36
N ILE A 291 23.58 3.98 6.59
CA ILE A 291 22.17 4.16 6.98
C ILE A 291 21.53 5.15 6.01
N ASN A 292 20.35 4.83 5.51
CA ASN A 292 19.63 5.64 4.53
C ASN A 292 18.16 5.90 4.88
N ALA A 293 17.70 5.37 6.02
CA ALA A 293 16.33 5.55 6.50
C ALA A 293 16.24 5.72 8.03
N PHE A 294 15.13 6.30 8.46
CA PHE A 294 14.73 6.41 9.87
C PHE A 294 13.32 5.86 10.05
N VAL A 295 13.13 5.01 11.05
CA VAL A 295 11.80 4.64 11.55
C VAL A 295 11.48 5.52 12.74
N VAL A 296 10.39 6.27 12.70
CA VAL A 296 9.97 7.18 13.79
C VAL A 296 8.52 6.89 14.16
N ASN A 297 8.24 6.72 15.45
CA ASN A 297 6.88 6.43 15.92
C ASN A 297 5.92 7.60 15.71
N ILE A 298 4.88 7.39 14.92
CA ILE A 298 3.65 8.21 14.97
C ILE A 298 2.93 7.95 16.29
N MET A 299 2.76 6.66 16.62
CA MET A 299 2.23 6.20 17.91
C MET A 299 2.73 4.81 18.26
N ASP A 300 2.88 4.55 19.56
CA ASP A 300 3.24 3.26 20.12
C ASP A 300 2.44 2.98 21.40
N GLY A 301 1.28 2.35 21.24
CA GLY A 301 0.31 2.15 22.32
C GLY A 301 -0.14 3.49 22.90
N THR A 302 0.28 3.78 24.13
CA THR A 302 -0.01 5.03 24.84
C THR A 302 1.08 6.11 24.66
N SER A 303 2.12 5.85 23.88
CA SER A 303 3.13 6.85 23.49
C SER A 303 2.71 7.55 22.20
N ILE A 304 2.17 8.76 22.32
CA ILE A 304 1.59 9.51 21.20
C ILE A 304 2.57 10.58 20.72
N GLY A 305 2.94 10.53 19.44
CA GLY A 305 4.00 11.40 18.92
C GLY A 305 3.64 12.89 18.90
N TYR A 306 2.46 13.24 18.40
CA TYR A 306 2.00 14.62 18.25
C TYR A 306 0.48 14.73 18.33
N ASP A 307 -0.05 15.94 18.54
CA ASP A 307 -1.50 16.18 18.54
C ASP A 307 -2.05 16.22 17.10
N SER A 308 -3.16 15.53 16.82
CA SER A 308 -3.74 15.43 15.48
C SER A 308 -5.25 15.70 15.52
N PRO A 309 -5.83 16.39 14.52
CA PRO A 309 -7.28 16.51 14.41
C PRO A 309 -7.98 15.14 14.31
N VAL A 310 -7.27 14.10 13.86
CA VAL A 310 -7.79 12.73 13.85
C VAL A 310 -7.98 12.20 15.28
N TYR A 311 -7.03 12.47 16.18
CA TYR A 311 -7.20 12.09 17.60
C TYR A 311 -8.37 12.84 18.24
N GLU A 312 -8.58 14.12 17.93
CA GLU A 312 -9.75 14.86 18.47
C GLU A 312 -11.08 14.18 18.15
N GLU A 313 -11.17 13.51 17.00
CA GLU A 313 -12.36 12.81 16.53
C GLU A 313 -12.44 11.38 17.09
N TYR A 314 -11.36 10.61 16.96
CA TYR A 314 -11.37 9.17 17.21
C TYR A 314 -10.84 8.76 18.59
N SER A 315 -9.88 9.49 19.18
CA SER A 315 -9.38 9.21 20.53
C SER A 315 -8.95 10.49 21.25
N PRO A 316 -9.92 11.21 21.85
CA PRO A 316 -9.64 12.44 22.60
C PRO A 316 -8.65 12.24 23.76
N THR A 317 -8.52 11.02 24.29
CA THR A 317 -7.48 10.70 25.27
C THR A 317 -6.11 10.68 24.61
N ALA A 318 -5.91 10.03 23.45
CA ALA A 318 -4.64 10.07 22.74
C ALA A 318 -4.20 11.51 22.42
N TYR A 319 -5.13 12.38 22.01
CA TYR A 319 -4.86 13.80 21.78
C TYR A 319 -4.24 14.50 23.00
N GLN A 320 -4.74 14.21 24.21
CA GLN A 320 -4.29 14.84 25.45
C GLN A 320 -2.88 14.39 25.87
N TYR A 321 -2.47 13.20 25.45
CA TYR A 321 -1.19 12.58 25.80
C TYR A 321 -0.13 12.72 24.69
N ALA A 322 -0.39 13.53 23.66
CA ALA A 322 0.61 13.92 22.68
C ALA A 322 1.88 14.47 23.36
N GLN A 323 3.02 13.89 23.03
CA GLN A 323 4.29 14.21 23.68
C GLN A 323 4.98 15.43 23.08
N ASN A 324 4.72 15.73 21.81
CA ASN A 324 5.28 16.87 21.08
C ASN A 324 4.16 17.73 20.50
N SER A 325 4.45 19.01 20.25
CA SER A 325 3.56 19.82 19.41
C SER A 325 3.68 19.39 17.94
N VAL A 326 2.62 19.58 17.15
CA VAL A 326 2.68 19.38 15.68
C VAL A 326 3.90 20.06 15.06
N ALA A 327 4.19 21.31 15.44
CA ALA A 327 5.27 22.08 14.85
C ALA A 327 6.65 21.51 15.17
N ASP A 328 6.88 21.06 16.41
CA ASP A 328 8.16 20.50 16.83
C ASP A 328 8.39 19.13 16.18
N TYR A 329 7.37 18.28 16.16
CA TYR A 329 7.45 16.97 15.53
C TYR A 329 7.67 17.08 14.01
N GLN A 330 6.91 17.96 13.34
CA GLN A 330 7.08 18.23 11.90
C GLN A 330 8.49 18.74 11.60
N ALA A 331 9.05 19.62 12.42
CA ALA A 331 10.41 20.13 12.23
C ALA A 331 11.46 19.01 12.31
N VAL A 332 11.27 18.04 13.20
CA VAL A 332 12.16 16.87 13.33
C VAL A 332 12.10 16.01 12.07
N ILE A 333 10.90 15.65 11.61
CA ILE A 333 10.74 14.85 10.37
C ILE A 333 11.31 15.59 9.16
N GLN A 334 11.06 16.90 9.05
CA GLN A 334 11.59 17.71 7.95
C GLN A 334 13.13 17.74 7.95
N LYS A 335 13.78 17.84 9.11
CA LYS A 335 15.26 17.78 9.21
C LYS A 335 15.81 16.47 8.67
N ILE A 336 15.17 15.34 8.97
CA ILE A 336 15.59 14.02 8.46
C ILE A 336 15.48 13.99 6.93
N LYS A 337 14.36 14.48 6.39
CA LYS A 337 14.11 14.53 4.95
C LYS A 337 15.05 15.49 4.22
N ASP A 338 15.27 16.68 4.76
CA ASP A 338 16.19 17.68 4.20
C ASP A 338 17.64 17.16 4.16
N ALA A 339 17.99 16.27 5.08
CA ALA A 339 19.26 15.56 5.09
C ALA A 339 19.34 14.41 4.06
N GLY A 340 18.26 14.13 3.32
CA GLY A 340 18.21 13.14 2.23
C GLY A 340 17.83 11.73 2.66
N PHE A 341 17.34 11.53 3.89
CA PHE A 341 16.95 10.22 4.39
C PHE A 341 15.48 9.90 4.12
N TYR A 342 15.21 8.62 3.88
CA TYR A 342 13.85 8.09 3.80
C TYR A 342 13.24 7.98 5.20
N VAL A 343 11.97 8.35 5.37
CA VAL A 343 11.34 8.36 6.69
C VAL A 343 10.12 7.45 6.72
N ILE A 344 10.17 6.46 7.61
CA ILE A 344 9.12 5.46 7.85
C ILE A 344 8.39 5.86 9.13
N GLY A 345 7.08 6.07 9.04
CA GLY A 345 6.22 6.36 10.18
C GLY A 345 5.66 5.06 10.76
N ARG A 346 6.11 4.67 11.95
CA ARG A 346 5.59 3.47 12.63
C ARG A 346 4.34 3.81 13.44
N LEU A 347 3.28 3.03 13.28
CA LEU A 347 1.95 3.29 13.86
C LEU A 347 1.37 1.99 14.43
N THR A 348 1.11 1.92 15.74
CA THR A 348 0.46 0.74 16.35
C THR A 348 -1.03 0.67 16.01
N THR A 349 -1.45 -0.48 15.48
CA THR A 349 -2.78 -0.66 14.92
C THR A 349 -3.79 -1.08 15.99
N PHE A 350 -3.66 -2.30 16.52
CA PHE A 350 -4.65 -2.84 17.46
C PHE A 350 -4.17 -2.90 18.92
N ASN A 351 -2.97 -2.41 19.21
CA ASN A 351 -2.50 -2.12 20.56
C ASN A 351 -2.70 -0.62 20.84
N ASP A 352 -3.82 -0.27 21.48
CA ASP A 352 -4.22 1.12 21.72
C ASP A 352 -5.15 1.23 22.93
N SER A 353 -4.56 1.37 24.12
CA SER A 353 -5.32 1.49 25.37
C SER A 353 -6.10 2.79 25.50
N PHE A 354 -5.64 3.89 24.87
CA PHE A 354 -6.35 5.16 24.93
C PHE A 354 -7.62 5.12 24.09
N PHE A 355 -7.59 4.48 22.92
CA PHE A 355 -8.80 4.24 22.14
C PHE A 355 -9.80 3.38 22.91
N CYS A 356 -9.37 2.29 23.56
CA CYS A 356 -10.27 1.47 24.38
C CYS A 356 -10.88 2.22 25.57
N GLN A 357 -10.16 3.19 26.14
CA GLN A 357 -10.70 4.03 27.21
C GLN A 357 -11.81 4.97 26.70
N ASP A 358 -11.63 5.51 25.50
CA ASP A 358 -12.61 6.41 24.86
C ASP A 358 -13.81 5.63 24.30
N HIS A 359 -13.57 4.40 23.81
CA HIS A 359 -14.56 3.53 23.15
C HIS A 359 -14.53 2.09 23.70
N PRO A 360 -14.96 1.89 24.97
CA PRO A 360 -15.00 0.56 25.58
C PRO A 360 -15.95 -0.41 24.86
N GLU A 361 -16.85 0.06 23.99
CA GLU A 361 -17.72 -0.71 23.10
C GLU A 361 -17.01 -1.31 21.87
N TYR A 362 -15.78 -0.89 21.58
CA TYR A 362 -14.95 -1.43 20.48
C TYR A 362 -13.71 -2.21 20.94
N ALA A 363 -13.38 -2.19 22.24
CA ALA A 363 -12.37 -3.06 22.85
C ALA A 363 -12.65 -4.58 22.70
N ILE A 364 -11.65 -5.44 22.86
CA ILE A 364 -11.87 -6.86 23.17
C ILE A 364 -12.37 -6.94 24.61
N ALA A 365 -13.38 -7.77 24.87
CA ALA A 365 -14.02 -7.88 26.18
C ALA A 365 -13.86 -9.27 26.79
N ASP A 366 -13.95 -9.35 28.12
CA ASP A 366 -14.11 -10.62 28.85
C ASP A 366 -15.57 -11.12 28.82
N GLY A 367 -15.85 -12.28 29.41
CA GLY A 367 -17.21 -12.84 29.46
C GLY A 367 -18.21 -12.05 30.31
N SER A 368 -17.77 -11.02 31.05
CA SER A 368 -18.65 -10.07 31.73
C SER A 368 -19.00 -8.85 30.87
N GLY A 369 -18.35 -8.68 29.71
CA GLY A 369 -18.53 -7.57 28.78
C GLY A 369 -17.62 -6.36 29.07
N GLU A 370 -16.73 -6.47 30.06
CA GLU A 370 -15.74 -5.44 30.40
C GLU A 370 -14.51 -5.54 29.50
N SER A 371 -13.81 -4.43 29.27
CA SER A 371 -12.59 -4.43 28.43
C SER A 371 -11.52 -5.35 29.04
N LEU A 372 -11.02 -6.31 28.25
CA LEU A 372 -10.03 -7.29 28.70
C LEU A 372 -8.61 -6.71 28.62
N TYR A 373 -7.91 -6.71 29.75
CA TYR A 373 -6.48 -6.35 29.80
C TYR A 373 -5.63 -7.60 29.58
N VAL A 374 -4.95 -7.67 28.43
CA VAL A 374 -4.16 -8.84 28.01
C VAL A 374 -2.91 -8.38 27.24
N ALA A 375 -1.84 -9.17 27.32
CA ALA A 375 -0.55 -8.81 26.72
C ALA A 375 -0.08 -7.38 27.10
N ALA A 376 -0.31 -7.00 28.36
CA ALA A 376 0.02 -5.69 28.93
C ALA A 376 -0.64 -4.47 28.26
N SER A 377 -1.81 -4.63 27.64
CA SER A 377 -2.59 -3.52 27.09
C SER A 377 -4.09 -3.84 27.04
N TYR A 378 -4.91 -2.82 26.85
CA TYR A 378 -6.23 -2.99 26.23
C TYR A 378 -6.09 -2.93 24.70
N TRP A 379 -6.95 -3.67 24.01
CA TRP A 379 -6.88 -3.86 22.57
C TRP A 379 -8.23 -3.56 21.95
N PRO A 380 -8.35 -2.60 21.00
CA PRO A 380 -9.50 -2.58 20.12
C PRO A 380 -9.63 -3.91 19.36
N SER A 381 -10.87 -4.30 19.06
CA SER A 381 -11.13 -5.43 18.19
C SER A 381 -10.59 -5.14 16.78
N ALA A 382 -9.79 -6.06 16.24
CA ALA A 382 -9.36 -6.00 14.85
C ALA A 382 -10.51 -6.27 13.85
N PHE A 383 -11.68 -6.70 14.31
CA PHE A 383 -12.89 -6.79 13.48
C PHE A 383 -13.61 -5.44 13.35
N CYS A 384 -13.30 -4.45 14.20
CA CYS A 384 -13.98 -3.17 14.22
C CYS A 384 -13.53 -2.25 13.07
N ARG A 385 -14.43 -1.97 12.13
CA ARG A 385 -14.14 -1.08 10.98
C ARG A 385 -13.91 0.38 11.38
N TYR A 386 -14.52 0.83 12.48
CA TYR A 386 -14.27 2.16 13.02
C TYR A 386 -12.80 2.35 13.48
N VAL A 387 -12.16 1.28 13.97
CA VAL A 387 -10.72 1.29 14.28
C VAL A 387 -9.89 1.34 13.00
N TRP A 388 -10.31 0.64 11.94
CA TRP A 388 -9.61 0.66 10.66
C TRP A 388 -9.61 2.08 10.07
N GLU A 389 -10.78 2.72 10.07
CA GLU A 389 -10.97 4.11 9.64
C GLU A 389 -10.08 5.07 10.42
N TYR A 390 -10.06 4.97 11.75
CA TYR A 390 -9.19 5.76 12.61
C TYR A 390 -7.71 5.63 12.23
N LYS A 391 -7.21 4.39 12.12
CA LYS A 391 -5.78 4.14 11.90
C LYS A 391 -5.34 4.59 10.51
N VAL A 392 -6.19 4.42 9.49
CA VAL A 392 -5.92 4.94 8.13
C VAL A 392 -6.04 6.45 8.07
N ALA A 393 -7.02 7.06 8.75
CA ALA A 393 -7.13 8.52 8.86
C ALA A 393 -5.86 9.14 9.48
N LEU A 394 -5.37 8.52 10.56
CA LEU A 394 -4.15 8.97 11.23
C LEU A 394 -2.91 8.79 10.35
N ALA A 395 -2.82 7.67 9.61
CA ALA A 395 -1.76 7.45 8.64
C ALA A 395 -1.76 8.53 7.54
N ILE A 396 -2.93 8.89 6.99
CA ILE A 396 -3.08 9.97 6.00
C ILE A 396 -2.64 11.31 6.60
N ASP A 397 -3.10 11.64 7.81
CA ASP A 397 -2.69 12.86 8.50
C ASP A 397 -1.17 12.91 8.68
N ALA A 398 -0.53 11.82 9.11
CA ALA A 398 0.91 11.74 9.26
C ALA A 398 1.64 11.96 7.92
N VAL A 399 1.17 11.37 6.84
CA VAL A 399 1.73 11.59 5.49
C VAL A 399 1.59 13.05 5.07
N GLN A 400 0.41 13.65 5.23
CA GLN A 400 0.13 15.00 4.73
C GLN A 400 0.76 16.10 5.59
N THR A 401 0.82 15.90 6.91
CA THR A 401 1.31 16.91 7.87
C THR A 401 2.81 16.76 8.11
N MET A 402 3.32 15.54 8.23
CA MET A 402 4.73 15.28 8.56
C MET A 402 5.56 14.93 7.33
N GLY A 403 4.94 14.37 6.28
CA GLY A 403 5.62 14.01 5.05
C GLY A 403 6.32 12.65 5.12
N PHE A 404 5.83 11.68 5.89
CA PHE A 404 6.38 10.33 5.87
C PHE A 404 6.35 9.72 4.46
N ASN A 405 7.39 8.96 4.12
CA ASN A 405 7.51 8.26 2.83
C ASN A 405 6.80 6.90 2.85
N GLU A 406 6.72 6.29 4.04
CA GLU A 406 6.17 4.96 4.28
C GLU A 406 5.39 4.98 5.60
N ILE A 407 4.27 4.28 5.63
CA ILE A 407 3.56 3.98 6.88
C ILE A 407 3.75 2.51 7.18
N GLN A 408 4.32 2.23 8.35
CA GLN A 408 4.54 0.88 8.84
C GLN A 408 3.56 0.60 9.98
N PHE A 409 2.64 -0.32 9.75
CA PHE A 409 1.69 -0.77 10.76
C PHE A 409 2.34 -1.83 11.64
N ASP A 410 2.52 -1.49 12.92
CA ASP A 410 2.88 -2.46 13.96
C ASP A 410 1.64 -2.88 14.73
N TYR A 411 1.73 -3.99 15.48
CA TYR A 411 0.65 -4.57 16.24
C TYR A 411 -0.61 -4.78 15.37
N VAL A 412 -0.39 -5.10 14.09
CA VAL A 412 -1.44 -5.49 13.12
C VAL A 412 -1.75 -6.97 13.30
N ARG A 413 -2.29 -7.28 14.48
CA ARG A 413 -2.59 -8.62 14.98
C ARG A 413 -3.58 -8.55 16.15
N PHE A 414 -4.10 -9.70 16.55
CA PHE A 414 -4.77 -9.87 17.84
C PHE A 414 -3.75 -9.98 18.99
N PRO A 415 -4.16 -9.75 20.25
CA PRO A 415 -3.28 -10.01 21.39
C PRO A 415 -2.86 -11.48 21.45
N ASP A 416 -1.63 -11.69 21.89
CA ASP A 416 -1.12 -12.99 22.32
C ASP A 416 -1.59 -13.30 23.76
N ASN A 417 -1.42 -14.54 24.21
CA ASN A 417 -1.89 -15.01 25.53
C ASN A 417 -3.41 -14.92 25.73
N THR A 418 -4.19 -15.12 24.66
CA THR A 418 -5.66 -15.23 24.70
C THR A 418 -6.16 -16.67 24.76
N ASP A 419 -5.28 -17.66 24.60
CA ASP A 419 -5.58 -19.09 24.46
C ASP A 419 -6.49 -19.63 25.57
N GLN A 420 -6.23 -19.25 26.82
CA GLN A 420 -7.03 -19.70 27.97
C GLN A 420 -8.45 -19.12 27.96
N TYR A 421 -8.59 -17.85 27.56
CA TYR A 421 -9.89 -17.19 27.46
C TYR A 421 -10.71 -17.72 26.29
N GLU A 422 -10.06 -17.98 25.16
CA GLU A 422 -10.70 -18.59 23.99
C GLU A 422 -11.18 -20.01 24.29
N ALA A 423 -10.36 -20.80 24.99
CA ALA A 423 -10.73 -22.16 25.39
C ALA A 423 -11.88 -22.22 26.40
N SER A 424 -11.99 -21.23 27.30
CA SER A 424 -13.09 -21.14 28.27
C SER A 424 -14.35 -20.46 27.71
N GLY A 425 -14.25 -19.79 26.55
CA GLY A 425 -15.31 -18.92 26.01
C GLY A 425 -15.47 -17.61 26.79
N ASP A 426 -14.47 -17.21 27.58
CA ASP A 426 -14.46 -16.01 28.42
C ASP A 426 -13.81 -14.81 27.71
N ILE A 427 -14.05 -14.69 26.39
CA ILE A 427 -13.57 -13.60 25.56
C ILE A 427 -14.56 -13.31 24.44
N ASP A 428 -14.82 -12.03 24.22
CA ASP A 428 -15.58 -11.52 23.09
C ASP A 428 -14.70 -10.57 22.26
N PHE A 429 -14.33 -11.04 21.07
CA PHE A 429 -13.60 -10.23 20.10
C PHE A 429 -14.50 -9.25 19.33
N ARG A 430 -15.82 -9.24 19.56
CA ARG A 430 -16.79 -8.37 18.87
C ARG A 430 -16.76 -8.54 17.35
N ASN A 431 -16.79 -9.79 16.91
CA ASN A 431 -16.72 -10.16 15.50
C ASN A 431 -18.09 -10.05 14.82
N GLU A 432 -18.39 -8.87 14.26
CA GLU A 432 -19.66 -8.58 13.59
C GLU A 432 -19.89 -9.43 12.33
N TYR A 433 -18.83 -9.72 11.59
CA TYR A 433 -18.91 -10.33 10.25
C TYR A 433 -18.56 -11.82 10.22
N GLY A 434 -18.25 -12.43 11.36
CA GLY A 434 -17.89 -13.85 11.43
C GLY A 434 -16.57 -14.20 10.72
N GLU A 435 -15.68 -13.23 10.58
CA GLU A 435 -14.39 -13.38 9.90
C GLU A 435 -13.40 -14.15 10.77
N THR A 436 -12.46 -14.88 10.17
CA THR A 436 -11.31 -15.36 10.94
C THR A 436 -10.36 -14.21 11.30
N LYS A 437 -9.50 -14.40 12.31
CA LYS A 437 -8.52 -13.38 12.70
C LYS A 437 -7.61 -13.01 11.53
N ALA A 438 -7.14 -14.00 10.77
CA ALA A 438 -6.31 -13.77 9.59
C ALA A 438 -7.03 -13.04 8.46
N GLN A 439 -8.33 -13.30 8.25
CA GLN A 439 -9.13 -12.54 7.28
C GLN A 439 -9.25 -11.07 7.68
N ALA A 440 -9.50 -10.78 8.96
CA ALA A 440 -9.58 -9.40 9.44
C ALA A 440 -8.26 -8.64 9.25
N ILE A 441 -7.13 -9.26 9.61
CA ILE A 441 -5.80 -8.67 9.39
C ILE A 441 -5.52 -8.43 7.91
N GLN A 442 -5.79 -9.42 7.05
CA GLN A 442 -5.56 -9.28 5.62
C GLN A 442 -6.43 -8.18 5.00
N ARG A 443 -7.72 -8.13 5.35
CA ARG A 443 -8.67 -7.14 4.82
C ARG A 443 -8.36 -5.73 5.33
N PHE A 444 -7.93 -5.56 6.58
CA PHE A 444 -7.43 -4.28 7.08
C PHE A 444 -6.24 -3.78 6.24
N LEU A 445 -5.26 -4.66 6.00
CA LEU A 445 -4.08 -4.29 5.21
C LEU A 445 -4.43 -3.98 3.76
N MET A 446 -5.39 -4.68 3.15
CA MET A 446 -5.89 -4.33 1.81
C MET A 446 -6.50 -2.94 1.80
N TYR A 447 -7.41 -2.68 2.74
CA TYR A 447 -8.07 -1.39 2.91
C TYR A 447 -7.06 -0.24 3.11
N ALA A 448 -6.10 -0.43 4.02
CA ALA A 448 -5.08 0.57 4.31
C ALA A 448 -4.13 0.79 3.12
N THR A 449 -3.69 -0.29 2.46
CA THR A 449 -2.76 -0.22 1.31
C THR A 449 -3.39 0.52 0.14
N ASP A 450 -4.61 0.13 -0.26
CA ASP A 450 -5.31 0.76 -1.37
C ASP A 450 -5.44 2.27 -1.18
N ILE A 451 -5.86 2.69 0.02
CA ILE A 451 -6.07 4.11 0.32
C ILE A 451 -4.74 4.85 0.40
N LEU A 452 -3.74 4.31 1.09
CA LEU A 452 -2.45 5.00 1.27
C LEU A 452 -1.66 5.11 -0.04
N HIS A 453 -1.86 4.18 -0.99
CA HIS A 453 -1.31 4.30 -2.34
C HIS A 453 -1.87 5.50 -3.11
N GLU A 454 -3.12 5.91 -2.87
CA GLU A 454 -3.69 7.14 -3.44
C GLU A 454 -2.94 8.41 -2.95
N TYR A 455 -2.23 8.32 -1.82
CA TYR A 455 -1.38 9.39 -1.27
C TYR A 455 0.10 9.25 -1.65
N GLY A 456 0.46 8.29 -2.50
CA GLY A 456 1.82 8.13 -3.02
C GLY A 456 2.83 7.61 -2.00
N VAL A 457 2.39 6.86 -0.99
CA VAL A 457 3.25 6.29 0.05
C VAL A 457 3.20 4.78 0.10
N TYR A 458 4.30 4.18 0.53
CA TYR A 458 4.41 2.74 0.71
C TYR A 458 3.79 2.29 2.03
N VAL A 459 3.33 1.06 2.08
CA VAL A 459 2.77 0.44 3.29
C VAL A 459 3.62 -0.75 3.73
N GLY A 460 4.04 -0.71 4.99
CA GLY A 460 4.72 -1.80 5.67
C GLY A 460 3.85 -2.45 6.74
N ALA A 461 4.11 -3.72 7.06
CA ALA A 461 3.52 -4.41 8.19
C ALA A 461 4.58 -5.14 9.02
N ASP A 462 4.60 -4.89 10.32
CA ASP A 462 5.43 -5.62 11.28
C ASP A 462 4.73 -6.92 11.68
N VAL A 463 5.48 -8.02 11.58
CA VAL A 463 5.00 -9.36 11.94
C VAL A 463 5.94 -10.02 12.93
N PHE A 464 5.39 -10.80 13.86
CA PHE A 464 6.23 -11.55 14.77
C PHE A 464 7.13 -12.53 14.01
N GLY A 465 8.33 -12.81 14.56
CA GLY A 465 9.25 -13.77 13.97
C GLY A 465 8.60 -15.14 13.68
N GLU A 466 7.69 -15.60 14.54
CA GLU A 466 6.92 -16.84 14.36
C GLU A 466 6.12 -16.88 13.04
N THR A 467 5.75 -15.72 12.47
CA THR A 467 4.96 -15.62 11.23
C THR A 467 5.65 -16.27 10.03
N SER A 468 6.97 -16.49 10.06
CA SER A 468 7.68 -17.26 9.01
C SER A 468 7.35 -18.76 9.03
N GLY A 469 6.67 -19.24 10.08
CA GLY A 469 6.14 -20.60 10.19
C GLY A 469 5.15 -20.98 9.08
N ASN A 470 4.87 -22.27 8.94
CA ASN A 470 3.99 -22.82 7.89
C ASN A 470 2.52 -22.95 8.33
N TYR A 471 2.06 -22.08 9.23
CA TYR A 471 0.72 -22.08 9.79
C TYR A 471 0.23 -20.65 10.01
N VAL A 472 -1.08 -20.49 10.15
CA VAL A 472 -1.69 -19.23 10.60
C VAL A 472 -1.48 -19.12 12.10
N THR A 473 -0.86 -18.04 12.55
CA THR A 473 -0.61 -17.80 13.99
C THR A 473 -1.93 -17.54 14.73
N ALA A 474 -2.00 -17.89 16.02
CA ALA A 474 -3.21 -17.70 16.83
C ALA A 474 -3.70 -16.25 16.90
N TYR A 475 -2.81 -15.29 16.63
CA TYR A 475 -3.08 -13.86 16.60
C TYR A 475 -3.36 -13.31 15.18
N GLY A 476 -3.58 -14.19 14.20
CA GLY A 476 -4.07 -13.84 12.87
C GLY A 476 -3.01 -13.39 11.86
N GLN A 477 -1.73 -13.41 12.19
CA GLN A 477 -0.68 -13.15 11.21
C GLN A 477 -0.37 -14.39 10.38
N TYR A 478 -0.27 -14.21 9.08
CA TYR A 478 0.10 -15.25 8.14
C TYR A 478 0.91 -14.66 6.98
N TRP A 479 2.16 -15.09 6.84
CA TRP A 479 3.14 -14.42 5.98
C TRP A 479 2.67 -14.26 4.53
N PRO A 480 2.24 -15.32 3.82
CA PRO A 480 1.88 -15.17 2.41
C PRO A 480 0.67 -14.24 2.21
N ALA A 481 -0.31 -14.24 3.12
CA ALA A 481 -1.47 -13.37 3.02
C ALA A 481 -1.12 -11.88 3.23
N ILE A 482 -0.24 -11.59 4.19
CA ILE A 482 0.23 -10.23 4.50
C ILE A 482 1.18 -9.74 3.39
N SER A 483 2.21 -10.52 3.07
CA SER A 483 3.24 -10.19 2.08
C SER A 483 2.64 -10.02 0.68
N ASN A 484 1.56 -10.74 0.35
CA ASN A 484 0.87 -10.54 -0.93
C ASN A 484 0.25 -9.14 -1.06
N VAL A 485 -0.13 -8.50 0.05
CA VAL A 485 -0.82 -7.21 0.07
C VAL A 485 0.14 -6.03 0.20
N VAL A 486 0.95 -5.99 1.26
CA VAL A 486 1.77 -4.81 1.61
C VAL A 486 2.99 -4.64 0.70
N ASP A 487 3.63 -3.47 0.71
CA ASP A 487 4.86 -3.23 -0.05
C ASP A 487 6.10 -3.74 0.69
N VAL A 488 6.08 -3.71 2.03
CA VAL A 488 7.16 -4.17 2.90
C VAL A 488 6.62 -5.08 4.00
N ILE A 489 7.18 -6.27 4.16
CA ILE A 489 6.94 -7.14 5.32
C ILE A 489 8.16 -7.10 6.23
N SER A 490 7.92 -6.92 7.53
CA SER A 490 8.97 -6.64 8.51
C SER A 490 8.90 -7.67 9.64
N GLY A 491 9.57 -8.81 9.45
CA GLY A 491 9.67 -9.84 10.48
C GLY A 491 10.49 -9.36 11.69
N MET A 492 10.10 -9.79 12.90
CA MET A 492 10.79 -9.46 14.15
C MET A 492 11.45 -10.69 14.84
N PRO A 493 12.47 -11.32 14.22
CA PRO A 493 13.17 -12.49 14.76
C PRO A 493 14.27 -12.11 15.76
N TYR A 494 13.94 -11.42 16.86
CA TYR A 494 14.94 -11.09 17.87
C TYR A 494 15.46 -12.36 18.56
N PRO A 495 16.77 -12.66 18.52
CA PRO A 495 17.32 -13.89 19.12
C PRO A 495 16.91 -14.11 20.57
N ASP A 496 16.81 -13.05 21.36
CA ASP A 496 16.40 -13.15 22.76
C ASP A 496 14.88 -13.25 22.98
N HIS A 497 14.08 -13.32 21.92
CA HIS A 497 12.64 -13.62 21.99
C HIS A 497 12.33 -15.08 21.63
N PHE A 498 13.29 -15.83 21.09
CA PHE A 498 13.12 -17.26 20.85
C PHE A 498 13.24 -18.07 22.15
N ALA A 499 12.44 -19.14 22.24
CA ALA A 499 12.46 -20.04 23.38
C ALA A 499 13.79 -20.81 23.46
N ARG A 500 14.32 -20.96 24.68
CA ARG A 500 15.47 -21.85 24.95
C ARG A 500 15.12 -23.31 24.65
N ASN A 501 16.09 -24.09 24.17
CA ASN A 501 15.96 -25.53 23.97
C ASN A 501 17.04 -26.29 24.75
N GLY A 502 16.67 -26.85 25.89
CA GLY A 502 17.63 -27.49 26.79
C GLY A 502 18.68 -26.48 27.27
N THR A 503 19.95 -26.70 26.89
CA THR A 503 21.06 -25.77 27.18
C THR A 503 21.29 -24.75 26.08
N TYR A 504 20.69 -24.91 24.89
CA TYR A 504 20.81 -23.97 23.79
C TYR A 504 20.01 -22.71 24.08
N ARG A 505 20.68 -21.56 24.02
CA ARG A 505 20.10 -20.23 24.17
C ARG A 505 20.23 -19.51 22.84
N PRO A 506 19.13 -19.25 22.10
CA PRO A 506 19.22 -18.64 20.78
C PRO A 506 19.99 -17.31 20.76
N TRP A 507 19.90 -16.52 21.83
CA TRP A 507 20.63 -15.25 21.96
C TRP A 507 22.15 -15.38 22.18
N GLU A 508 22.67 -16.59 22.44
CA GLU A 508 24.13 -16.86 22.41
C GLU A 508 24.62 -17.24 21.00
N HIS A 509 23.68 -17.47 20.07
CA HIS A 509 23.90 -17.99 18.72
C HIS A 509 23.08 -17.17 17.69
N PRO A 510 23.32 -15.85 17.59
CA PRO A 510 22.52 -14.96 16.75
C PRO A 510 22.60 -15.34 15.26
N TYR A 511 23.75 -15.83 14.78
CA TYR A 511 23.90 -16.29 13.40
C TYR A 511 22.97 -17.46 13.08
N GLU A 512 23.10 -18.56 13.82
CA GLU A 512 22.36 -19.80 13.57
C GLU A 512 20.86 -19.60 13.76
N THR A 513 20.48 -18.80 14.75
CA THR A 513 19.07 -18.47 15.01
C THR A 513 18.46 -17.67 13.87
N LEU A 514 19.16 -16.64 13.37
CA LEU A 514 18.66 -15.86 12.23
C LEU A 514 18.70 -16.65 10.93
N LEU A 515 19.66 -17.56 10.74
CA LEU A 515 19.77 -18.35 9.51
C LEU A 515 18.57 -19.30 9.37
N ASP A 516 18.24 -20.03 10.44
CA ASP A 516 17.06 -20.91 10.48
C ASP A 516 15.74 -20.14 10.24
N TRP A 517 15.62 -18.96 10.86
CA TRP A 517 14.49 -18.08 10.62
C TRP A 517 14.43 -17.57 9.18
N ALA A 518 15.57 -17.12 8.65
CA ALA A 518 15.68 -16.55 7.30
C ALA A 518 15.38 -17.60 6.22
N GLU A 519 15.80 -18.86 6.42
CA GLU A 519 15.45 -19.97 5.52
C GLU A 519 13.92 -20.16 5.48
N SER A 520 13.26 -20.04 6.64
CA SER A 520 11.80 -20.12 6.74
C SER A 520 11.11 -18.93 6.07
N ALA A 521 11.60 -17.71 6.28
CA ALA A 521 11.08 -16.49 5.66
C ALA A 521 11.25 -16.52 4.12
N ALA A 522 12.42 -16.94 3.62
CA ALA A 522 12.70 -17.08 2.20
C ALA A 522 11.74 -18.08 1.52
N LYS A 523 11.44 -19.21 2.19
CA LYS A 523 10.41 -20.17 1.71
C LYS A 523 9.03 -19.51 1.64
N ARG A 524 8.62 -18.74 2.65
CA ARG A 524 7.34 -18.00 2.62
C ARG A 524 7.29 -16.97 1.51
N GLN A 525 8.39 -16.24 1.27
CA GLN A 525 8.50 -15.30 0.16
C GLN A 525 8.34 -16.00 -1.21
N ALA A 526 8.99 -17.16 -1.40
CA ALA A 526 8.89 -17.93 -2.64
C ALA A 526 7.50 -18.52 -2.91
N GLU A 527 6.72 -18.77 -1.85
CA GLU A 527 5.33 -19.26 -1.95
C GLU A 527 4.31 -18.12 -2.18
N THR A 528 4.72 -16.86 -2.00
CA THR A 528 3.83 -15.71 -2.13
C THR A 528 3.79 -15.24 -3.59
N PRO A 529 2.62 -15.10 -4.23
CA PRO A 529 2.53 -14.76 -5.65
C PRO A 529 3.13 -13.40 -6.02
N THR A 530 2.86 -12.38 -5.19
CA THR A 530 3.43 -11.05 -5.32
C THR A 530 4.01 -10.65 -3.96
N PRO A 531 5.20 -11.14 -3.61
CA PRO A 531 5.78 -10.90 -2.29
C PRO A 531 6.10 -9.43 -2.08
N ALA A 532 5.88 -8.95 -0.87
CA ALA A 532 6.42 -7.69 -0.38
C ALA A 532 7.95 -7.75 -0.33
N VAL A 533 8.61 -6.60 -0.28
CA VAL A 533 10.01 -6.54 0.10
C VAL A 533 10.16 -7.01 1.54
N ASP A 534 11.03 -7.99 1.79
CA ASP A 534 11.41 -8.35 3.16
C ASP A 534 12.42 -7.34 3.70
N ARG A 535 12.03 -6.60 4.74
CA ARG A 535 12.89 -5.70 5.51
C ARG A 535 12.81 -6.08 6.98
N THR A 536 13.60 -7.07 7.35
CA THR A 536 13.59 -7.65 8.69
C THR A 536 14.07 -6.66 9.77
N TRP A 537 13.41 -6.69 10.94
CA TRP A 537 13.91 -6.07 12.17
C TRP A 537 15.01 -6.94 12.78
N ILE A 538 16.17 -6.34 13.08
CA ILE A 538 17.27 -7.02 13.78
C ILE A 538 17.43 -6.49 15.20
N GLN A 539 17.89 -7.35 16.11
CA GLN A 539 18.18 -6.98 17.48
C GLN A 539 19.45 -6.12 17.54
N ALA A 540 19.32 -4.86 17.93
CA ALA A 540 20.42 -3.91 18.10
C ALA A 540 20.61 -3.45 19.56
N TYR A 541 20.27 -4.32 20.50
CA TYR A 541 20.43 -4.16 21.95
C TYR A 541 20.97 -5.45 22.57
N ASN A 542 21.54 -5.35 23.77
CA ASN A 542 22.06 -6.52 24.51
C ASN A 542 20.92 -7.45 24.92
N ALA A 543 21.17 -8.75 24.94
CA ALA A 543 20.14 -9.73 25.27
C ALA A 543 19.51 -9.46 26.65
N ILE A 544 18.17 -9.45 26.72
CA ILE A 544 17.43 -9.24 27.97
C ILE A 544 17.22 -10.53 28.77
N GLN A 545 17.75 -11.64 28.27
CA GLN A 545 17.73 -12.94 28.94
C GLN A 545 19.12 -13.34 29.46
N PRO A 546 19.23 -14.01 30.64
CA PRO A 546 20.51 -14.51 31.15
C PRO A 546 21.26 -15.40 30.13
N PRO A 547 22.57 -15.26 29.94
CA PRO A 547 23.50 -14.50 30.78
C PRO A 547 23.64 -13.01 30.40
N TYR A 548 22.70 -12.45 29.63
CA TYR A 548 22.67 -11.04 29.19
C TYR A 548 23.83 -10.70 28.26
N ASN A 549 23.99 -11.50 27.21
CA ASN A 549 25.03 -11.34 26.19
C ASN A 549 25.07 -9.90 25.64
N GLU A 550 26.26 -9.32 25.61
CA GLU A 550 26.49 -8.05 24.93
C GLU A 550 26.45 -8.28 23.42
N TYR A 551 25.69 -7.45 22.71
CA TYR A 551 25.55 -7.52 21.25
C TYR A 551 26.35 -6.39 20.63
N GLY A 552 27.50 -6.70 20.04
CA GLY A 552 28.38 -5.75 19.36
C GLY A 552 28.34 -5.91 17.84
N VAL A 553 29.42 -5.47 17.20
CA VAL A 553 29.59 -5.53 15.73
C VAL A 553 29.47 -6.98 15.21
N GLN A 554 29.99 -7.96 15.95
CA GLN A 554 29.96 -9.35 15.52
C GLN A 554 28.54 -9.93 15.59
N GLU A 555 27.85 -9.83 16.73
CA GLU A 555 26.54 -10.44 16.95
C GLU A 555 25.47 -9.86 16.01
N ILE A 556 25.53 -8.55 15.76
CA ILE A 556 24.60 -7.89 14.83
C ILE A 556 25.02 -8.14 13.37
N GLY A 557 26.32 -8.16 13.08
CA GLY A 557 26.82 -8.54 11.76
C GLY A 557 26.48 -9.98 11.38
N ASP A 558 26.45 -10.88 12.35
CA ASP A 558 26.03 -12.27 12.19
C ASP A 558 24.54 -12.38 11.83
N GLN A 559 23.65 -11.59 12.47
CA GLN A 559 22.24 -11.50 12.08
C GLN A 559 22.10 -11.04 10.62
N ILE A 560 22.81 -9.97 10.23
CA ILE A 560 22.76 -9.42 8.85
C ILE A 560 23.32 -10.43 7.84
N ARG A 561 24.41 -11.14 8.18
CA ARG A 561 25.00 -12.17 7.33
C ARG A 561 24.01 -13.29 7.06
N ALA A 562 23.35 -13.80 8.11
CA ALA A 562 22.35 -14.85 7.99
C ALA A 562 21.19 -14.48 7.05
N LEU A 563 20.65 -13.25 7.18
CA LEU A 563 19.60 -12.75 6.28
C LEU A 563 20.07 -12.75 4.81
N ARG A 564 21.28 -12.25 4.55
CA ARG A 564 21.84 -12.15 3.20
C ARG A 564 22.11 -13.52 2.56
N GLU A 565 22.57 -14.50 3.34
CA GLU A 565 22.85 -15.85 2.83
C GLU A 565 21.58 -16.56 2.31
N GLU A 566 20.41 -16.23 2.89
CA GLU A 566 19.10 -16.72 2.44
C GLU A 566 18.41 -15.80 1.42
N GLY A 567 19.15 -14.83 0.87
CA GLY A 567 18.67 -13.94 -0.19
C GLY A 567 17.82 -12.75 0.29
N LEU A 568 17.66 -12.56 1.60
CA LEU A 568 16.96 -11.42 2.19
C LEU A 568 17.89 -10.19 2.20
N THR A 569 18.05 -9.59 1.02
CA THR A 569 19.09 -8.57 0.75
C THR A 569 18.58 -7.13 0.68
N SER A 570 17.27 -6.92 0.83
CA SER A 570 16.62 -5.62 0.64
C SER A 570 16.83 -4.63 1.79
N GLY A 571 17.62 -4.99 2.79
CA GLY A 571 17.96 -4.17 3.94
C GLY A 571 17.41 -4.70 5.26
N PHE A 572 17.45 -3.86 6.29
CA PHE A 572 17.01 -4.20 7.65
C PHE A 572 16.67 -2.94 8.45
N MET A 573 15.99 -3.12 9.58
CA MET A 573 15.74 -2.08 10.56
C MET A 573 16.33 -2.47 11.91
N ALA A 574 17.12 -1.59 12.51
CA ALA A 574 17.79 -1.87 13.78
C ALA A 574 16.89 -1.51 14.97
N TRP A 575 16.36 -2.52 15.66
CA TRP A 575 15.53 -2.34 16.84
C TRP A 575 16.39 -2.05 18.07
N ASN A 576 16.16 -0.90 18.71
CA ASN A 576 16.73 -0.55 20.00
C ASN A 576 15.82 0.46 20.71
N ALA A 577 14.97 -0.03 21.62
CA ALA A 577 13.99 0.80 22.32
C ALA A 577 14.61 1.97 23.12
N SER A 578 15.88 1.85 23.55
CA SER A 578 16.57 2.93 24.26
C SER A 578 17.03 4.08 23.37
N CYS A 579 17.02 3.90 22.04
CA CYS A 579 17.56 4.84 21.07
C CYS A 579 19.00 5.30 21.39
N SER A 580 19.82 4.46 22.03
CA SER A 580 21.13 4.85 22.55
C SER A 580 22.11 5.22 21.42
N LEU A 581 22.46 6.53 21.33
CA LEU A 581 23.51 7.02 20.43
C LEU A 581 24.86 6.36 20.71
N THR A 582 25.21 6.15 21.97
CA THR A 582 26.45 5.44 22.34
C THR A 582 26.48 4.04 21.72
N LYS A 583 25.34 3.33 21.75
CA LYS A 583 25.25 2.00 21.16
C LYS A 583 25.40 2.06 19.64
N LEU A 584 24.78 3.04 18.99
CA LEU A 584 24.97 3.26 17.55
C LEU A 584 26.45 3.53 17.21
N GLU A 585 27.13 4.37 17.97
CA GLU A 585 28.56 4.66 17.79
C GLU A 585 29.45 3.41 17.93
N GLU A 586 29.16 2.51 18.88
CA GLU A 586 29.84 1.21 19.00
C GLU A 586 29.69 0.35 17.73
N LEU A 587 28.54 0.47 17.05
CA LEU A 587 28.19 -0.29 15.86
C LEU A 587 28.62 0.39 14.57
N ARG A 588 29.21 1.57 14.62
CA ARG A 588 29.69 2.31 13.43
C ARG A 588 30.47 1.43 12.43
N PRO A 589 31.45 0.59 12.83
CA PRO A 589 32.18 -0.24 11.88
C PRO A 589 31.28 -1.20 11.09
N LEU A 590 30.18 -1.67 11.70
CA LEU A 590 29.20 -2.53 11.04
C LEU A 590 28.47 -1.77 9.92
N TYR A 591 27.97 -0.57 10.23
CA TYR A 591 27.19 0.23 9.28
C TYR A 591 28.05 0.83 8.16
N GLU A 592 29.33 1.11 8.41
CA GLU A 592 30.28 1.53 7.36
C GLU A 592 30.63 0.39 6.39
N ALA A 593 30.58 -0.86 6.87
CA ALA A 593 30.88 -2.05 6.09
C ALA A 593 29.70 -2.60 5.28
N LEU A 594 28.53 -1.97 5.33
CA LEU A 594 27.39 -2.35 4.48
C LEU A 594 27.69 -2.04 3.01
N GLU A 595 27.17 -2.89 2.12
CA GLU A 595 27.42 -2.83 0.67
C GLU A 595 26.51 -1.82 -0.03
#